data_AF-A0A0B6Y340-F1
#
_entry.id   AF-A0A0B6Y340-F1
#
_cell.length_a   1.000
_cell.length_b   1.000
_cell.length_c   1.000
_cell.angle_alpha   90.00
_cell.angle_beta   90.00
_cell.angle_gamma   90.00
#
_symmetry.space_group_name_H-M   'P 1'
#
loop_
_entity.id
_entity.type
_entity.pdbx_description
1 polymer ?
#
loop_
_entity_poly.entity_id
_entity_poly.type
_entity_poly.pdbx_seq_one_letter_code
_entity_poly.pdbx_strand_id
1 'polypeptide(L)'
;MKLIFLFGLIALLAFNGFVYSEEEETKENKYGTIIGIDLGTTYSCVGVYKNGRVEIIANDQGNRITPSYVAFSPETGERLIGDAAKNQLTSNPENTIFDAKRLVGREFTDKTVQADMKLWPFKLTDKGNKPHVTVKVGEEMKSFSPE
;
A
#
# COMPACT_ATOMS: atom_id res chain seq x y z
N MET A 1 -58.34 9.79 42.04
CA MET A 1 -57.14 8.92 42.19
C MET A 1 -56.72 8.21 40.90
N LYS A 2 -57.62 7.66 40.07
CA LYS A 2 -57.25 6.96 38.82
C LYS A 2 -56.52 7.84 37.78
N LEU A 3 -56.83 9.14 37.72
CA LEU A 3 -56.23 10.04 36.73
C LEU A 3 -54.75 10.38 37.03
N ILE A 4 -54.37 10.45 38.31
CA ILE A 4 -52.99 10.75 38.73
C ILE A 4 -52.06 9.55 38.48
N PHE A 5 -52.55 8.33 38.69
CA PHE A 5 -51.81 7.10 38.38
C PHE A 5 -51.54 6.94 36.88
N LEU A 6 -52.47 7.37 36.02
CA LEU A 6 -52.32 7.29 34.58
C LEU A 6 -51.21 8.22 34.06
N PHE A 7 -51.11 9.44 34.60
CA PHE A 7 -50.02 10.36 34.25
C PHE A 7 -48.65 9.88 34.77
N GLY A 8 -48.59 9.27 35.96
CA GLY A 8 -47.35 8.72 36.50
C GLY A 8 -46.80 7.54 35.68
N LEU A 9 -47.68 6.68 35.16
CA LEU A 9 -47.27 5.53 34.33
C LEU A 9 -46.77 5.97 32.95
N ILE A 10 -47.41 6.98 32.35
CA ILE A 10 -46.97 7.58 31.07
C ILE A 10 -45.60 8.25 31.24
N ALA A 11 -45.36 8.96 32.34
CA ALA A 11 -44.07 9.59 32.61
C ALA A 11 -42.95 8.56 32.79
N LEU A 12 -43.21 7.42 33.46
CA LEU A 12 -42.22 6.36 33.67
C LEU A 12 -41.86 5.61 32.38
N LEU A 13 -42.85 5.39 31.50
CA LEU A 13 -42.64 4.81 30.17
C LEU A 13 -41.90 5.76 29.24
N ALA A 14 -42.20 7.07 29.32
CA ALA A 14 -41.48 8.10 28.57
C ALA A 14 -40.02 8.23 29.03
N PHE A 15 -39.77 8.10 30.34
CA PHE A 15 -38.40 8.15 30.88
C PHE A 15 -37.57 6.95 30.44
N ASN A 16 -38.13 5.73 30.46
CA ASN A 16 -37.44 4.54 29.93
C ASN A 16 -37.25 4.61 28.42
N GLY A 17 -38.22 5.12 27.66
CA GLY A 17 -38.12 5.30 26.22
C GLY A 17 -37.06 6.34 25.81
N PHE A 18 -36.90 7.40 26.60
CA PHE A 18 -35.87 8.42 26.35
C PHE A 18 -34.47 7.91 26.69
N VAL A 19 -34.32 7.10 27.74
CA VAL A 19 -33.04 6.46 28.10
C VAL A 19 -32.62 5.41 27.06
N TYR A 20 -33.56 4.88 26.26
CA TYR A 20 -33.31 3.80 25.29
C TYR A 20 -33.08 4.28 23.84
N SER A 21 -32.96 5.58 23.59
CA SER A 21 -32.71 6.11 22.26
C SER A 21 -31.62 7.17 22.27
N GLU A 22 -30.39 6.74 22.52
CA GLU A 22 -29.26 7.30 21.77
C GLU A 22 -29.18 6.49 20.48
N GLU A 23 -29.88 6.94 19.45
CA GLU A 23 -29.57 6.53 18.08
C GLU A 23 -28.11 6.93 17.85
N GLU A 24 -27.21 5.93 17.75
CA GLU A 24 -25.91 6.13 17.13
C GLU A 24 -26.19 6.57 15.69
N GLU A 25 -26.22 7.88 15.51
CA GLU A 25 -26.29 8.53 14.21
C GLU A 25 -25.12 7.98 13.41
N THR A 26 -25.41 7.05 12.50
CA THR A 26 -24.40 6.49 11.58
C THR A 26 -24.03 7.62 10.65
N LYS A 27 -23.07 8.45 11.09
CA LYS A 27 -22.44 9.47 10.26
C LYS A 27 -22.00 8.76 9.00
N GLU A 28 -22.72 9.01 7.92
CA GLU A 28 -22.39 8.53 6.59
C GLU A 28 -20.96 8.99 6.34
N ASN A 29 -20.01 8.06 6.42
CA ASN A 29 -18.61 8.41 6.36
C ASN A 29 -18.36 8.80 4.91
N LYS A 30 -18.26 10.10 4.65
CA LYS A 30 -18.01 10.68 3.32
C LYS A 30 -16.78 10.05 2.64
N TYR A 31 -15.89 9.48 3.44
CA TYR A 31 -14.73 8.72 2.99
C TYR A 31 -14.94 7.23 3.25
N GLY A 32 -14.64 6.41 2.24
CA GLY A 32 -14.51 4.96 2.43
C GLY A 32 -13.35 4.60 3.36
N THR A 33 -12.98 3.32 3.40
CA THR A 33 -11.84 2.84 4.20
C THR A 33 -10.58 3.68 3.96
N ILE A 34 -10.08 4.32 5.02
CA ILE A 34 -8.88 5.16 4.96
C ILE A 34 -7.65 4.28 5.16
N ILE A 35 -6.72 4.34 4.21
CA ILE A 35 -5.44 3.65 4.28
C ILE A 35 -4.27 4.64 4.28
N GLY A 36 -3.22 4.31 5.02
CA GLY A 36 -1.92 4.96 4.95
C GLY A 36 -0.90 3.99 4.38
N ILE A 37 -0.14 4.42 3.38
CA ILE A 37 0.92 3.63 2.76
C ILE A 37 2.25 4.33 2.99
N ASP A 38 3.17 3.64 3.64
CA ASP A 38 4.57 4.01 3.62
C ASP A 38 5.26 3.25 2.48
N LEU A 39 5.59 3.97 1.41
CA LEU A 39 6.35 3.45 0.29
C LEU A 39 7.83 3.66 0.59
N GLY A 40 8.47 2.73 1.31
CA GLY A 40 9.88 2.82 1.65
C GLY A 40 10.80 2.44 0.48
N THR A 41 12.12 2.53 0.70
CA THR A 41 13.13 2.19 -0.32
C THR A 41 13.26 0.68 -0.48
N THR A 42 13.34 -0.06 0.64
CA THR A 42 13.55 -1.51 0.66
C THR A 42 12.29 -2.28 1.05
N TYR A 43 11.48 -1.69 1.92
CA TYR A 43 10.23 -2.27 2.41
C TYR A 43 9.15 -1.21 2.44
N SER A 44 7.91 -1.63 2.19
CA SER A 44 6.71 -0.83 2.29
C SER A 44 5.78 -1.39 3.37
N CYS A 45 4.92 -0.54 3.90
CA CYS A 45 3.94 -0.88 4.92
C CYS A 45 2.59 -0.26 4.55
N VAL A 46 1.49 -0.93 4.89
CA VAL A 46 0.15 -0.39 4.73
C VAL A 46 -0.65 -0.57 6.02
N GLY A 47 -1.27 0.51 6.47
CA GLY A 47 -2.17 0.54 7.62
C GLY A 47 -3.55 1.03 7.23
N VAL A 48 -4.57 0.58 7.96
CA VAL A 48 -5.96 1.01 7.83
C VAL A 48 -6.43 1.67 9.12
N TYR A 49 -7.14 2.79 9.02
CA TYR A 49 -7.81 3.39 10.17
C TYR A 49 -9.20 2.80 10.34
N LYS A 50 -9.42 2.03 11.41
CA LYS A 50 -10.69 1.35 11.71
C LYS A 50 -10.91 1.28 13.22
N ASN A 51 -12.15 1.43 13.67
CA ASN A 51 -12.54 1.34 15.09
C ASN A 51 -11.72 2.26 16.01
N GLY A 52 -11.46 3.50 15.56
CA GLY A 52 -10.75 4.50 16.36
C GLY A 52 -9.23 4.30 16.49
N ARG A 53 -8.62 3.38 15.74
CA ARG A 53 -7.17 3.13 15.76
C ARG A 53 -6.63 2.77 14.37
N VAL A 54 -5.31 2.84 14.22
CA VAL A 54 -4.61 2.32 13.04
C VAL A 54 -4.27 0.84 13.26
N GLU A 55 -4.57 0.01 12.27
CA GLU A 55 -4.20 -1.41 12.23
C GLU A 55 -3.28 -1.64 11.02
N ILE A 56 -2.12 -2.29 11.25
CA ILE A 56 -1.19 -2.65 10.17
C ILE A 56 -1.67 -3.94 9.51
N ILE A 57 -1.80 -3.90 8.18
CA ILE A 57 -2.29 -5.03 7.40
C ILE A 57 -1.10 -5.96 7.08
N ALA A 58 -1.27 -7.24 7.36
CA ALA A 58 -0.32 -8.27 6.94
C ALA A 58 -0.54 -8.63 5.46
N ASN A 59 0.54 -8.92 4.73
CA ASN A 59 0.47 -9.48 3.40
C ASN A 59 -0.02 -10.95 3.42
N ASP A 60 -0.12 -11.56 2.25
CA ASP A 60 -0.57 -12.95 2.06
C ASP A 60 0.33 -13.99 2.76
N GLN A 61 1.58 -13.62 3.07
CA GLN A 61 2.53 -14.45 3.83
C GLN A 61 2.49 -14.19 5.34
N GLY A 62 1.65 -13.25 5.80
CA GLY A 62 1.54 -12.87 7.21
C GLY A 62 2.53 -11.79 7.67
N ASN A 63 3.36 -11.25 6.76
CA ASN A 63 4.33 -10.19 7.09
C ASN A 63 3.64 -8.82 7.13
N ARG A 64 3.97 -8.00 8.13
CA ARG A 64 3.45 -6.61 8.25
C ARG A 64 4.21 -5.56 7.44
N ILE A 65 5.31 -5.96 6.81
CA ILE A 65 6.09 -5.17 5.87
C ILE A 65 6.35 -6.02 4.64
N THR A 66 6.28 -5.42 3.47
CA THR A 66 6.44 -6.11 2.18
C THR A 66 7.67 -5.53 1.48
N PRO A 67 8.61 -6.35 0.99
CA PRO A 67 9.74 -5.84 0.21
C PRO A 67 9.29 -4.96 -0.96
N SER A 68 9.94 -3.82 -1.16
CA SER A 68 9.71 -2.91 -2.30
C SER A 68 10.44 -3.43 -3.56
N TYR A 69 10.13 -4.67 -3.93
CA TYR A 69 10.77 -5.42 -5.01
C TYR A 69 9.73 -5.78 -6.06
N VAL A 70 10.10 -5.65 -7.32
CA VAL A 70 9.32 -6.12 -8.48
C VAL A 70 10.26 -6.95 -9.33
N ALA A 71 9.82 -8.11 -9.79
CA ALA A 71 10.62 -8.90 -10.70
C ALA A 71 9.78 -9.47 -11.83
N PHE A 72 10.42 -9.68 -12.98
CA PHE A 72 9.78 -10.27 -14.14
C PHE A 72 10.42 -11.61 -14.45
N SER A 73 9.59 -12.64 -14.63
CA SER A 73 10.02 -13.94 -15.10
C SER A 73 10.45 -13.83 -16.57
N PRO A 74 11.70 -14.16 -16.90
CA PRO A 74 12.18 -14.09 -18.28
C PRO A 74 11.51 -15.12 -19.20
N GLU A 75 11.01 -16.22 -18.65
CA GLU A 75 10.41 -17.32 -19.42
C GLU A 75 8.92 -17.09 -19.63
N THR A 76 8.19 -16.75 -18.56
CA THR A 76 6.72 -16.66 -18.58
C THR A 76 6.20 -15.23 -18.75
N GLY A 77 7.06 -14.22 -18.53
CA GLY A 77 6.65 -12.81 -18.48
C GLY A 77 5.84 -12.45 -17.23
N GLU A 78 5.67 -13.38 -16.29
CA GLU A 78 4.95 -13.15 -15.04
C GLU A 78 5.66 -12.08 -14.20
N ARG A 79 4.87 -11.20 -13.57
CA ARG A 79 5.37 -10.16 -12.67
C ARG A 79 5.19 -10.59 -11.22
N LEU A 80 6.30 -10.82 -10.52
CA LEU A 80 6.37 -11.09 -9.10
C LEU A 80 6.57 -9.78 -8.32
N ILE A 81 6.01 -9.68 -7.11
CA ILE A 81 6.07 -8.49 -6.27
C ILE A 81 6.33 -8.93 -4.82
N GLY A 82 7.05 -8.11 -4.06
CA GLY A 82 7.22 -8.33 -2.62
C GLY A 82 8.16 -9.50 -2.30
N ASP A 83 7.74 -10.35 -1.37
CA ASP A 83 8.53 -11.49 -0.91
C ASP A 83 8.90 -12.44 -2.07
N ALA A 84 7.96 -12.72 -2.98
CA ALA A 84 8.21 -13.56 -4.14
C ALA A 84 9.32 -13.00 -5.06
N ALA A 85 9.30 -11.69 -5.33
CA ALA A 85 10.33 -11.03 -6.12
C ALA A 85 11.69 -11.06 -5.43
N LYS A 86 11.72 -10.75 -4.12
CA LYS A 86 12.96 -10.74 -3.34
C LYS A 86 13.62 -12.12 -3.26
N ASN A 87 12.83 -13.19 -3.11
CA ASN A 87 13.33 -14.55 -2.93
C ASN A 87 14.09 -15.07 -4.15
N GLN A 88 13.76 -14.60 -5.37
CA GLN A 88 14.46 -15.01 -6.60
C GLN A 88 15.60 -14.07 -7.02
N LEU A 89 15.94 -13.04 -6.22
CA LEU A 89 16.96 -12.05 -6.60
C LEU A 89 18.28 -12.69 -7.03
N THR A 90 18.72 -13.74 -6.33
CA THR A 90 19.98 -14.42 -6.61
C THR A 90 19.96 -15.18 -7.94
N SER A 91 18.81 -15.75 -8.33
CA SER A 91 18.67 -16.53 -9.56
C SER A 91 18.27 -15.69 -10.77
N ASN A 92 17.63 -14.54 -10.55
CA ASN A 92 17.18 -13.63 -11.60
C ASN A 92 17.51 -12.16 -11.27
N PRO A 93 18.79 -11.80 -11.11
CA PRO A 93 19.19 -10.49 -10.60
C PRO A 93 18.90 -9.36 -11.59
N GLU A 94 19.13 -9.57 -12.89
CA GLU A 94 18.99 -8.53 -13.92
C GLU A 94 17.53 -8.11 -14.17
N ASN A 95 16.56 -8.98 -13.83
CA ASN A 95 15.13 -8.71 -13.97
C ASN A 95 14.41 -8.56 -12.63
N THR A 96 15.15 -8.40 -11.53
CA THR A 96 14.62 -8.10 -10.20
C THR A 96 14.99 -6.68 -9.80
N ILE A 97 14.01 -5.79 -9.82
CA ILE A 97 14.12 -4.37 -9.55
C ILE A 97 13.90 -4.11 -8.05
N PHE A 98 14.77 -3.29 -7.47
CA PHE A 98 14.68 -2.78 -6.11
C PHE A 98 15.23 -1.36 -6.07
N ASP A 99 15.10 -0.68 -4.93
CA ASP A 99 15.58 0.70 -4.73
C ASP A 99 15.01 1.73 -5.71
N ALA A 100 13.90 1.43 -6.39
CA ALA A 100 13.26 2.32 -7.37
C ALA A 100 12.98 3.73 -6.79
N LYS A 101 12.68 3.83 -5.49
CA LYS A 101 12.51 5.09 -4.77
C LYS A 101 13.72 6.04 -4.87
N ARG A 102 14.93 5.51 -5.09
CA ARG A 102 16.14 6.33 -5.32
C ARG A 102 16.14 7.04 -6.67
N LEU A 103 15.37 6.55 -7.64
CA LEU A 103 15.28 7.06 -9.00
C LEU A 103 14.10 8.01 -9.22
N VAL A 104 13.01 7.86 -8.45
CA VAL A 104 11.79 8.68 -8.60
C VAL A 104 12.12 10.17 -8.52
N GLY A 105 11.67 10.92 -9.54
CA GLY A 105 11.84 12.37 -9.63
C GLY A 105 13.26 12.84 -9.97
N ARG A 106 14.20 11.93 -10.27
CA ARG A 106 15.57 12.28 -10.68
C ARG A 106 15.75 12.25 -12.19
N GLU A 107 16.76 12.98 -12.65
CA GLU A 107 17.25 12.91 -14.02
C GLU A 107 18.27 11.79 -14.18
N PHE A 108 18.38 11.25 -15.39
CA PHE A 108 19.34 10.19 -15.69
C PHE A 108 20.78 10.65 -15.43
N THR A 109 21.09 11.91 -15.73
CA THR A 109 22.42 12.50 -15.54
C THR A 109 22.76 12.90 -14.09
N ASP A 110 21.84 12.72 -13.14
CA ASP A 110 22.11 13.01 -11.72
C ASP A 110 23.29 12.15 -11.23
N LYS A 111 24.26 12.79 -10.55
CA LYS A 111 25.45 12.13 -10.01
C LYS A 111 25.10 10.95 -9.09
N THR A 112 24.02 11.05 -8.30
CA THR A 112 23.61 9.94 -7.43
C THR A 112 23.05 8.79 -8.24
N VAL A 113 22.28 9.05 -9.30
CA VAL A 113 21.77 8.02 -10.23
C VAL A 113 22.94 7.31 -10.92
N GLN A 114 23.92 8.07 -11.41
CA GLN A 114 25.11 7.51 -12.05
C GLN A 114 25.99 6.69 -11.09
N ALA A 115 26.02 7.04 -9.80
CA ALA A 115 26.71 6.27 -8.78
C ALA A 115 25.96 4.99 -8.43
N ASP A 116 24.66 5.09 -8.13
CA ASP A 116 23.81 3.96 -7.73
C ASP A 116 23.65 2.94 -8.88
N MET A 117 23.58 3.39 -10.13
CA MET A 117 23.52 2.52 -11.31
C MET A 117 24.67 1.51 -11.40
N LYS A 118 25.83 1.80 -10.81
CA LYS A 118 26.98 0.88 -10.80
C LYS A 118 26.83 -0.25 -9.80
N LEU A 119 25.88 -0.14 -8.87
CA LEU A 119 25.65 -1.09 -7.78
C LEU A 119 24.50 -2.05 -8.09
N TRP A 120 23.67 -1.73 -9.08
CA TRP A 120 22.50 -2.53 -9.42
C TRP A 120 22.81 -3.55 -10.53
N PRO A 121 22.22 -4.76 -10.44
CA PRO A 121 22.36 -5.77 -11.49
C PRO A 121 21.48 -5.48 -12.72
N PHE A 122 20.38 -4.73 -12.55
CA PHE A 122 19.46 -4.39 -13.64
C PHE A 122 19.93 -3.15 -14.41
N LYS A 123 19.58 -3.10 -15.70
CA LYS A 123 20.01 -2.02 -16.60
C LYS A 123 19.14 -0.78 -16.45
N LEU A 124 19.79 0.38 -16.35
CA LEU A 124 19.16 1.68 -16.51
C LEU A 124 19.48 2.28 -17.89
N THR A 125 18.50 2.92 -18.50
CA THR A 125 18.60 3.59 -19.80
C THR A 125 18.07 5.01 -19.70
N ASP A 126 18.65 5.91 -20.50
CA ASP A 126 18.16 7.28 -20.65
C ASP A 126 16.99 7.32 -21.65
N LYS A 127 15.87 7.92 -21.24
CA LYS A 127 14.77 8.28 -22.13
C LYS A 127 14.37 9.73 -21.90
N GLY A 128 14.98 10.65 -22.64
CA GLY A 128 14.71 12.08 -22.54
C GLY A 128 15.15 12.68 -21.20
N ASN A 129 16.37 12.33 -20.78
CA ASN A 129 16.98 12.65 -19.49
C ASN A 129 16.27 12.07 -18.27
N LYS A 130 15.44 11.04 -18.44
CA LYS A 130 14.74 10.34 -17.35
C LYS A 130 15.24 8.91 -17.25
N PRO A 131 15.63 8.43 -16.06
CA PRO A 131 16.09 7.06 -15.90
C PRO A 131 14.93 6.09 -16.10
N HIS A 132 15.13 5.06 -16.91
CA HIS A 132 14.19 3.96 -17.08
C HIS A 132 14.87 2.64 -16.82
N VAL A 133 14.21 1.75 -16.08
CA VAL A 133 14.68 0.38 -15.85
C VAL A 133 14.30 -0.48 -17.04
N THR A 134 15.28 -1.16 -17.62
CA THR A 134 15.08 -2.03 -18.79
C THR A 134 15.29 -3.49 -18.39
N VAL A 135 14.24 -4.30 -18.57
CA VAL A 135 14.19 -5.71 -18.16
C VAL A 135 13.54 -6.57 -19.24
N LYS A 136 13.82 -7.87 -19.21
CA LYS A 136 13.19 -8.86 -20.08
C LYS A 136 11.87 -9.34 -19.45
N VAL A 137 10.78 -9.24 -20.20
CA VAL A 137 9.43 -9.68 -19.80
C VAL A 137 8.95 -10.70 -20.83
N GLY A 138 9.11 -11.99 -20.53
CA GLY A 138 8.99 -13.03 -21.55
C GLY A 138 10.08 -12.86 -22.61
N GLU A 139 9.73 -12.85 -23.89
CA GLU A 139 10.72 -12.68 -24.96
C GLU A 139 11.07 -11.21 -25.26
N GLU A 140 10.34 -10.26 -24.70
CA GLU A 140 10.46 -8.83 -25.04
C GLU A 140 11.29 -8.05 -24.03
N MET A 141 12.12 -7.12 -24.52
CA MET A 141 12.74 -6.10 -23.66
C MET A 141 11.74 -4.97 -23.42
N LYS A 142 11.43 -4.70 -22.15
CA LYS A 142 10.54 -3.62 -21.73
C LYS A 142 11.27 -2.61 -20.88
N SER A 143 10.84 -1.36 -20.98
CA SER A 143 11.42 -0.22 -20.28
C SER A 143 10.34 0.47 -19.45
N PHE A 144 10.61 0.66 -18.16
CA PHE A 144 9.68 1.23 -17.19
C PHE A 144 10.27 2.48 -16.54
N SER A 145 9.45 3.50 -16.34
CA SER A 145 9.77 4.60 -15.43
C SER A 145 9.82 4.11 -13.98
N PRO A 146 10.50 4.85 -13.08
CA PRO A 146 10.46 4.56 -11.65
C PRO A 146 9.07 4.71 -11.00
N GLU A 147 8.26 5.66 -11.48
CA GLU A 147 6.83 5.83 -11.16
C GLU A 147 5.91 4.87 -11.93
#